data_AF-A0A1M6Y973-F1
#
_entry.id   AF-A0A1M6Y973-F1
#
_cell.length_a   1.000
_cell.length_b   1.000
_cell.length_c   1.000
_cell.angle_alpha   90.00
_cell.angle_beta   90.00
_cell.angle_gamma   90.00
#
_symmetry.space_group_name_H-M   'P 1'
#
loop_
_entity.id
_entity.type
_entity.pdbx_description
1 polymer ?
#
loop_
_entity_poly.entity_id
_entity_poly.type
_entity_poly.pdbx_seq_one_letter_code
_entity_poly.pdbx_strand_id
1 'polypeptide(L)'
;MDKVQALNELWHIVGMRMKSEMCSGKYPAILSISMIELSILETVERYPNCMMKKVSELLGLPKSTLTSAAKRLEAKGYLRRSQSDSDKRAYNLELTEWGAQAQTEHREIEKSIFENLLQQLNTEETSIFLELFTKAVN
;
A
#
# COMPACT_ATOMS: atom_id res chain seq x y z
N MET A 1 -4.93 5.60 31.46
CA MET A 1 -5.17 5.67 30.01
C MET A 1 -5.36 4.27 29.51
N ASP A 2 -6.44 3.98 28.80
CA ASP A 2 -6.64 2.68 28.17
C ASP A 2 -5.52 2.45 27.14
N LYS A 3 -4.88 1.27 27.19
CA LYS A 3 -3.73 0.96 26.33
C LYS A 3 -4.13 0.92 24.85
N VAL A 4 -5.36 0.48 24.57
CA VAL A 4 -5.90 0.44 23.21
C VAL A 4 -6.12 1.86 22.69
N GLN A 5 -6.74 2.72 23.50
CA GLN A 5 -6.87 4.14 23.16
C GLN A 5 -5.53 4.81 22.86
N ALA A 6 -4.52 4.59 23.71
CA ALA A 6 -3.18 5.15 23.50
C ALA A 6 -2.56 4.71 22.16
N LEU A 7 -2.64 3.42 21.84
CA LEU A 7 -2.16 2.88 20.56
C LEU A 7 -2.93 3.46 19.38
N ASN A 8 -4.25 3.64 19.51
CA ASN A 8 -5.07 4.22 18.47
C ASN A 8 -4.68 5.68 18.18
N GLU A 9 -4.42 6.49 19.22
CA GLU A 9 -3.94 7.86 19.08
C GLU A 9 -2.59 7.93 18.35
N LEU A 10 -1.65 7.05 18.72
CA LEU A 10 -0.36 6.94 18.04
C LEU A 10 -0.51 6.51 16.58
N TRP A 11 -1.37 5.52 16.30
CA TRP A 11 -1.66 5.07 14.95
C TRP A 11 -2.24 6.18 14.08
N HIS A 12 -3.16 6.98 14.63
CA HIS A 12 -3.70 8.14 13.92
C HIS A 12 -2.63 9.18 13.60
N ILE A 13 -1.70 9.45 14.51
CA ILE A 13 -0.57 10.37 14.25
C ILE A 13 0.29 9.87 13.10
N VAL A 14 0.67 8.59 13.12
CA VAL A 14 1.48 7.98 12.04
C VAL A 14 0.72 8.05 10.71
N GLY A 15 -0.56 7.66 10.68
CA GLY A 15 -1.39 7.72 9.49
C GLY A 15 -1.57 9.13 8.93
N MET A 16 -1.72 10.15 9.80
CA MET A 16 -1.80 11.54 9.37
C MET A 16 -0.49 12.04 8.76
N ARG A 17 0.66 11.68 9.34
CA ARG A 17 1.98 12.02 8.77
C ARG A 17 2.18 11.36 7.41
N MET A 18 1.83 10.08 7.28
CA MET A 18 1.89 9.36 6.01
C MET A 18 1.02 10.03 4.95
N LYS A 19 -0.25 10.34 5.28
CA LYS A 19 -1.16 11.06 4.38
C LYS A 19 -0.60 12.45 4.00
N SER A 20 0.01 13.15 4.94
CA SER A 20 0.63 14.46 4.67
C SER A 20 1.78 14.34 3.67
N GLU A 21 2.67 13.34 3.81
CA GLU A 21 3.76 13.13 2.86
C GLU A 21 3.25 12.70 1.48
N MET A 22 2.23 11.83 1.42
CA MET A 22 1.58 11.46 0.14
C MET A 22 0.99 12.70 -0.57
N CYS A 23 0.46 13.67 0.18
CA CYS A 23 -0.10 14.90 -0.36
C CYS A 23 0.91 16.06 -0.48
N SER A 24 2.20 15.84 -0.18
CA SER A 24 3.23 16.88 -0.16
C SER A 24 3.58 17.44 -1.54
N GLY A 25 3.17 16.75 -2.62
CA GLY A 25 3.53 17.08 -4.00
C GLY A 25 4.92 16.59 -4.41
N LYS A 26 5.73 16.05 -3.49
CA LYS A 26 7.03 15.44 -3.79
C LYS A 26 6.91 14.12 -4.58
N TYR A 27 5.78 13.43 -4.41
CA TYR A 27 5.52 12.09 -4.89
C TYR A 27 4.34 12.09 -5.88
N PRO A 28 4.58 12.39 -7.17
CA PRO A 28 3.52 12.59 -8.14
C PRO A 28 2.78 11.31 -8.51
N ALA A 29 3.43 10.15 -8.49
CA ALA A 29 2.79 8.88 -8.84
C ALA A 29 1.82 8.42 -7.76
N ILE A 30 2.08 8.65 -6.48
CA ILE A 30 1.19 8.21 -5.42
C ILE A 30 0.04 9.19 -5.10
N LEU A 31 0.15 10.46 -5.52
CA LEU A 31 -0.77 11.54 -5.15
C LEU A 31 -2.25 11.25 -5.44
N SER A 32 -2.53 10.52 -6.52
CA SER A 32 -3.89 10.22 -6.99
C SER A 32 -4.39 8.82 -6.62
N ILE A 33 -3.77 8.15 -5.65
CA ILE A 33 -4.05 6.75 -5.30
C ILE A 33 -4.64 6.66 -3.90
N SER A 34 -5.69 5.85 -3.73
CA SER A 34 -6.24 5.49 -2.41
C SER A 34 -5.52 4.28 -1.80
N MET A 35 -5.60 4.09 -0.48
CA MET A 35 -4.95 2.94 0.19
C MET A 35 -5.37 1.58 -0.39
N ILE A 36 -6.63 1.39 -0.77
CA ILE A 36 -7.10 0.14 -1.40
C ILE A 36 -6.46 -0.04 -2.79
N GLU A 37 -6.38 1.04 -3.55
CA GLU A 37 -5.74 1.02 -4.87
C GLU A 37 -4.25 0.70 -4.75
N LEU A 38 -3.58 1.22 -3.71
CA LEU A 38 -2.19 0.92 -3.39
C LEU A 38 -1.99 -0.56 -3.02
N SER A 39 -2.85 -1.13 -2.16
CA SER A 39 -2.82 -2.57 -1.84
C SER A 39 -3.04 -3.45 -3.07
N ILE A 40 -3.87 -3.00 -4.03
CA ILE A 40 -4.01 -3.68 -5.32
C ILE A 40 -2.70 -3.63 -6.10
N LEU A 41 -2.06 -2.45 -6.21
CA LEU A 41 -0.77 -2.33 -6.91
C LEU A 41 0.30 -3.22 -6.26
N GLU A 42 0.39 -3.23 -4.92
CA GLU A 42 1.31 -4.10 -4.19
C GLU A 42 1.08 -5.59 -4.48
N THR A 43 -0.20 -6.00 -4.52
CA THR A 43 -0.55 -7.39 -4.81
C THR A 43 -0.14 -7.77 -6.24
N VAL A 44 -0.36 -6.87 -7.20
CA VAL A 44 0.04 -7.09 -8.60
C VAL A 44 1.57 -7.08 -8.77
N GLU A 45 2.29 -6.22 -8.04
CA GLU A 45 3.76 -6.18 -8.00
C GLU A 45 4.32 -7.54 -7.51
N ARG A 46 3.75 -8.07 -6.43
CA ARG A 46 4.18 -9.34 -5.81
C ARG A 46 3.80 -10.57 -6.62
N TYR A 47 2.70 -10.51 -7.36
CA TYR A 47 2.18 -11.60 -8.19
C TYR A 47 1.98 -11.12 -9.64
N PRO A 48 3.04 -11.08 -10.46
CA PRO A 48 2.94 -10.66 -11.86
C PRO A 48 1.94 -11.52 -12.65
N ASN A 49 1.22 -10.88 -13.58
CA ASN A 49 0.17 -11.51 -14.41
C ASN A 49 -0.94 -12.18 -13.58
N CYS A 50 -1.19 -11.72 -12.35
CA CYS A 50 -2.22 -12.30 -11.52
C CYS A 50 -3.63 -12.00 -12.05
N MET A 51 -4.50 -13.01 -11.99
CA MET A 51 -5.91 -12.84 -12.29
C MET A 51 -6.59 -11.94 -11.25
N MET A 52 -7.54 -11.11 -11.67
CA MET A 52 -8.37 -10.31 -10.76
C MET A 52 -9.02 -11.16 -9.65
N LYS A 53 -9.41 -12.40 -9.94
CA LYS A 53 -9.94 -13.33 -8.94
C LYS A 53 -8.94 -13.54 -7.79
N LYS A 54 -7.66 -13.74 -8.12
CA LYS A 54 -6.61 -13.98 -7.13
C LYS A 54 -6.35 -12.73 -6.27
N VAL A 55 -6.37 -11.54 -6.87
CA VAL A 55 -6.25 -10.28 -6.12
C VAL A 55 -7.42 -10.09 -5.15
N SER A 56 -8.64 -10.39 -5.58
CA SER A 56 -9.85 -10.33 -4.73
C SER A 56 -9.74 -11.29 -3.55
N GLU A 57 -9.27 -12.51 -3.76
CA GLU A 57 -9.06 -13.51 -2.70
C GLU A 57 -7.96 -13.11 -1.72
N LEU A 58 -6.81 -12.61 -2.22
CA LEU A 58 -5.68 -12.20 -1.39
C LEU A 58 -6.01 -10.99 -0.52
N LEU A 59 -6.76 -10.02 -1.05
CA LEU A 59 -7.13 -8.80 -0.34
C LEU A 59 -8.47 -8.89 0.41
N GLY A 60 -9.20 -10.01 0.30
CA GLY A 60 -10.54 -10.15 0.86
C GLY A 60 -11.54 -9.13 0.32
N LEU A 61 -11.30 -8.56 -0.87
CA LEU A 61 -12.13 -7.50 -1.44
C LEU A 61 -13.30 -8.09 -2.23
N PRO A 62 -14.52 -7.53 -2.11
CA PRO A 62 -15.62 -7.87 -3.00
C PRO A 62 -15.24 -7.66 -4.47
N LYS A 63 -15.70 -8.56 -5.35
CA LYS A 63 -15.40 -8.49 -6.80
C LYS A 63 -15.82 -7.16 -7.42
N SER A 64 -16.94 -6.58 -6.99
CA SER A 64 -17.44 -5.27 -7.44
C SER A 64 -16.48 -4.13 -7.07
N THR A 65 -15.95 -4.15 -5.85
CA THR A 65 -14.96 -3.19 -5.36
C THR A 65 -13.66 -3.28 -6.15
N LEU A 66 -13.11 -4.49 -6.30
CA LEU A 66 -11.89 -4.70 -7.09
C LEU A 66 -12.08 -4.28 -8.54
N THR A 67 -13.21 -4.62 -9.16
CA THR A 67 -13.49 -4.23 -10.55
C THR A 67 -13.52 -2.72 -10.72
N SER A 68 -14.16 -2.01 -9.79
CA SER A 68 -14.24 -0.56 -9.83
C SER A 68 -12.87 0.09 -9.59
N ALA A 69 -12.09 -0.42 -8.64
CA ALA A 69 -10.74 0.06 -8.38
C ALA A 69 -9.77 -0.20 -9.54
N ALA A 70 -9.78 -1.41 -10.11
CA ALA A 70 -8.95 -1.76 -11.25
C ALA A 70 -9.28 -0.90 -12.49
N LYS A 71 -10.57 -0.59 -12.74
CA LYS A 71 -10.97 0.34 -13.81
C LYS A 71 -10.40 1.75 -13.60
N ARG A 72 -10.44 2.27 -12.36
CA ARG A 72 -9.87 3.59 -12.06
C ARG A 72 -8.35 3.60 -12.18
N LEU A 73 -7.68 2.56 -11.68
CA LEU A 73 -6.23 2.40 -11.79
C LEU A 73 -5.77 2.33 -13.26
N GLU A 74 -6.48 1.58 -14.10
CA GLU A 74 -6.23 1.53 -15.54
C GLU A 74 -6.46 2.89 -16.21
N ALA A 75 -7.58 3.56 -15.90
CA ALA A 75 -7.88 4.89 -16.45
C ALA A 75 -6.84 5.96 -16.06
N LYS A 76 -6.24 5.83 -14.88
CA LYS A 76 -5.13 6.68 -14.41
C LYS A 76 -3.75 6.20 -14.91
N GLY A 77 -3.68 5.09 -15.65
CA GLY A 77 -2.45 4.58 -16.25
C GLY A 77 -1.54 3.76 -15.34
N TYR A 78 -1.99 3.33 -14.15
CA TYR A 78 -1.19 2.51 -13.22
C TYR A 78 -1.23 1.01 -13.51
N LEU A 79 -2.31 0.54 -14.13
CA LEU A 79 -2.51 -0.86 -14.47
C LEU A 79 -2.82 -1.04 -15.95
N ARG A 80 -2.43 -2.20 -16.47
CA ARG A 80 -2.94 -2.75 -17.73
C ARG A 80 -3.78 -3.98 -17.41
N ARG A 81 -4.88 -4.14 -18.13
CA ARG A 81 -5.71 -5.35 -18.07
C ARG A 81 -5.68 -6.08 -19.40
N SER A 82 -5.46 -7.38 -19.35
CA SER A 82 -5.50 -8.28 -20.50
C SER A 82 -6.51 -9.40 -20.24
N GLN A 83 -7.21 -9.88 -21.26
CA GLN A 83 -8.03 -11.08 -21.10
C GLN A 83 -7.12 -12.27 -20.83
N SER A 84 -7.54 -13.16 -19.93
CA SER A 84 -6.81 -14.41 -19.71
C SER A 84 -6.98 -15.33 -20.92
N ASP A 85 -5.88 -15.93 -21.37
CA ASP A 85 -5.90 -16.93 -22.44
C ASP A 85 -6.67 -18.20 -22.05
N SER A 86 -6.74 -18.50 -20.75
CA SER A 86 -7.40 -19.70 -20.20
C SER A 86 -8.90 -19.51 -19.91
N ASP A 87 -9.34 -18.28 -19.65
CA ASP A 87 -10.77 -17.92 -19.50
C ASP A 87 -10.97 -16.48 -19.98
N LYS A 88 -11.59 -16.31 -21.15
CA LYS A 88 -11.85 -14.97 -21.74
C LYS A 88 -12.76 -14.08 -20.87
N ARG A 89 -13.42 -14.64 -19.85
CA ARG A 89 -14.21 -13.87 -18.86
C ARG A 89 -13.35 -13.35 -17.71
N ALA A 90 -12.12 -13.84 -17.56
CA ALA A 90 -11.16 -13.39 -16.57
C ALA A 90 -10.20 -12.36 -17.17
N TYR A 91 -9.73 -11.44 -16.31
CA TYR A 91 -8.71 -10.46 -16.65
C TYR A 91 -7.47 -10.68 -15.78
N ASN A 92 -6.31 -10.62 -16.40
CA ASN A 92 -5.02 -10.49 -15.74
C ASN A 92 -4.72 -9.01 -15.50
N LEU A 93 -4.00 -8.72 -14.42
CA LEU A 93 -3.53 -7.38 -14.07
C LEU A 93 -2.01 -7.34 -14.15
N GLU A 94 -1.50 -6.26 -14.72
CA GLU A 94 -0.08 -5.95 -14.81
C GLU A 94 0.15 -4.49 -14.40
N LEU A 95 1.23 -4.23 -13.65
CA LEU A 95 1.67 -2.87 -13.39
C LEU A 95 2.20 -2.24 -14.68
N THR A 96 1.89 -0.97 -14.88
CA THR A 96 2.66 -0.13 -15.80
C THR A 96 3.91 0.39 -15.08
N GLU A 97 4.79 1.07 -15.82
CA GLU A 97 5.90 1.81 -15.22
C GLU A 97 5.42 2.83 -14.18
N TRP A 98 4.28 3.50 -14.45
CA TRP A 98 3.67 4.45 -13.51
C TRP A 98 3.11 3.76 -12.26
N GLY A 99 2.53 2.56 -12.41
CA GLY A 99 2.12 1.68 -11.31
C GLY A 99 3.29 1.29 -10.40
N ALA A 100 4.41 0.87 -10.99
CA ALA A 100 5.62 0.52 -10.27
C ALA A 100 6.27 1.73 -9.58
N GLN A 101 6.23 2.91 -10.22
CA GLN A 101 6.71 4.14 -9.63
C GLN A 101 5.91 4.51 -8.38
N ALA A 102 4.57 4.38 -8.40
CA ALA A 102 3.74 4.65 -7.23
C ALA A 102 4.08 3.77 -6.01
N GLN A 103 4.39 2.49 -6.24
CA GLN A 103 4.86 1.58 -5.20
C GLN A 103 6.25 1.95 -4.66
N THR A 104 7.12 2.45 -5.53
CA THR A 104 8.44 2.95 -5.14
C THR A 104 8.31 4.19 -4.27
N GLU A 105 7.51 5.17 -4.70
CA GLU A 105 7.21 6.37 -3.89
C GLU A 105 6.56 6.02 -2.56
N HIS A 106 5.68 5.00 -2.52
CA HIS A 106 5.10 4.53 -1.26
C HIS A 106 6.17 4.06 -0.27
N ARG A 107 7.11 3.21 -0.72
CA ARG A 107 8.21 2.72 0.12
C ARG A 107 9.13 3.85 0.57
N GLU A 108 9.35 4.86 -0.26
CA GLU A 108 10.12 6.05 0.11
C GLU A 108 9.43 6.88 1.20
N ILE A 109 8.10 7.04 1.10
CA ILE A 109 7.30 7.70 2.15
C ILE A 109 7.40 6.90 3.45
N GLU A 110 7.14 5.59 3.42
CA GLU A 110 7.24 4.72 4.60
C GLU A 110 8.61 4.86 5.26
N LYS A 111 9.69 4.78 4.47
CA LYS A 111 11.06 4.96 4.93
C LYS A 111 11.24 6.30 5.64
N SER A 112 10.83 7.41 5.01
CA SER A 112 10.91 8.75 5.59
C SER A 112 10.14 8.86 6.92
N ILE A 113 8.95 8.26 7.01
CA ILE A 113 8.15 8.25 8.24
C ILE A 113 8.88 7.49 9.35
N PHE A 114 9.42 6.31 9.06
CA PHE A 114 10.12 5.50 10.07
C PHE A 114 11.47 6.10 10.46
N GLU A 115 12.22 6.71 9.54
CA GLU A 115 13.46 7.43 9.86
C GLU A 115 13.18 8.57 10.86
N ASN A 116 12.15 9.39 10.61
CA ASN A 116 11.75 10.46 11.52
C ASN A 116 11.26 9.95 12.89
N LEU A 117 10.57 8.79 12.91
CA LEU A 117 10.11 8.16 14.14
C LEU A 117 11.29 7.68 14.99
N LEU A 118 12.23 6.97 14.37
CA LEU A 118 13.38 6.38 15.05
C LEU A 118 14.44 7.42 15.43
N GLN A 119 14.53 8.57 14.75
CA GLN A 119 15.49 9.62 15.06
C GLN A 119 15.34 10.19 16.49
N GLN A 120 14.16 10.05 17.10
CA GLN A 120 13.92 10.49 18.49
C GLN A 120 14.43 9.47 19.53
N LEU A 121 14.81 8.28 19.11
CA LEU A 121 15.24 7.19 19.97
C LEU A 121 16.76 7.04 19.90
N ASN A 122 17.39 6.76 21.04
CA ASN A 122 18.79 6.34 21.04
C ASN A 122 18.92 4.87 20.57
N THR A 123 20.14 4.35 20.48
CA THR A 123 20.42 3.00 19.97
C THR A 123 19.77 1.89 20.82
N GLU A 124 19.76 2.03 22.14
CA GLU A 124 19.16 1.06 23.06
C GLU A 124 17.63 1.09 22.94
N GLU A 125 17.04 2.29 22.97
CA GLU A 125 15.59 2.50 22.80
C GLU A 125 15.10 1.96 21.45
N THR A 126 15.86 2.19 20.37
CA THR A 126 15.55 1.67 19.03
C THR A 126 15.53 0.14 19.03
N SER A 127 16.51 -0.49 19.69
CA SER A 127 16.60 -1.95 19.77
C SER A 127 15.42 -2.55 20.54
N ILE A 128 15.07 -1.94 21.69
CA ILE A 128 13.90 -2.34 22.49
C ILE A 128 12.60 -2.13 21.71
N PHE A 129 12.46 -0.99 21.02
CA PHE A 129 11.28 -0.69 20.20
C PHE A 129 11.09 -1.73 19.11
N LEU A 130 12.15 -2.06 18.37
CA LEU A 130 12.09 -3.07 17.31
C LEU A 130 11.75 -4.46 17.85
N GLU A 131 12.30 -4.86 19.00
CA GLU A 131 11.96 -6.14 19.64
C GLU A 131 10.48 -6.20 20.02
N LEU A 132 9.99 -5.18 20.74
CA LEU A 132 8.60 -5.11 21.19
C LEU A 132 7.61 -5.00 20.04
N PHE A 133 7.91 -4.17 19.04
CA PHE A 133 7.06 -3.98 17.88
C PHE A 133 6.99 -5.27 17.04
N THR A 134 8.14 -5.92 16.81
CA THR A 134 8.20 -7.23 16.12
C THR A 134 7.35 -8.28 16.84
N LYS A 135 7.41 -8.33 18.17
CA LYS A 135 6.60 -9.25 18.98
C LYS A 135 5.10 -8.92 18.96
N ALA A 136 4.73 -7.66 18.70
CA ALA A 136 3.34 -7.24 18.68
C ALA A 136 2.66 -7.45 17.31
N VAL A 137 3.43 -7.44 16.21
CA VAL A 137 2.90 -7.53 14.84
C VAL A 137 3.03 -8.90 14.19
N ASN A 138 3.86 -9.79 14.73
CA ASN A 138 4.03 -11.18 14.29
C ASN A 138 3.42 -12.16 15.30
#